data_AF-A0A1W9L2J8-F1
#
_entry.id   AF-A0A1W9L2J8-F1
#
_cell.length_a   1.000
_cell.length_b   1.000
_cell.length_c   1.000
_cell.angle_alpha   90.00
_cell.angle_beta   90.00
_cell.angle_gamma   90.00
#
_symmetry.space_group_name_H-M   'P 1'
#
loop_
_entity.id
_entity.type
_entity.pdbx_description
1 polymer ?
#
loop_
_entity_poly.entity_id
_entity_poly.type
_entity_poly.pdbx_seq_one_letter_code
_entity_poly.pdbx_strand_id
1 'polypeptide(L)'
;MLQFKFFHYMILIVLLGFYQKGYAHTIKIFAMAEGDKINGYVYFPGGGRVQQAQINIQSLAQASFDKITTDLQGEFSYQVRYRTDYLLAVKTDDGHRAEYTIKAEELSENLPTVQNGKLEKSNELYPVKSMESVNLATLSTTELTNLIEKTVSQQLRPLREQLEQYEAKVRLHDILGGVGYIFGVMGLLFYFGMKKRS
;
A
#
# COMPACT_ATOMS: atom_id res chain seq x y z
N MET A 1 25.77 -49.99 0.38
CA MET A 1 25.96 -48.89 1.36
C MET A 1 25.91 -47.48 0.73
N LEU A 2 26.44 -47.27 -0.49
CA LEU A 2 26.42 -45.96 -1.18
C LEU A 2 25.01 -45.48 -1.61
N GLN A 3 24.12 -46.39 -2.00
CA GLN A 3 22.75 -46.08 -2.44
C GLN A 3 21.87 -45.49 -1.31
N PHE A 4 22.06 -45.95 -0.06
CA PHE A 4 21.32 -45.45 1.10
C PHE A 4 21.72 -44.01 1.46
N LYS A 5 23.00 -43.65 1.30
CA LYS A 5 23.48 -42.27 1.53
C LYS A 5 22.90 -41.30 0.49
N PHE A 6 22.80 -41.72 -0.76
CA PHE A 6 22.20 -40.90 -1.84
C PHE A 6 20.72 -40.61 -1.59
N PHE A 7 19.97 -41.61 -1.11
CA PHE A 7 18.57 -41.45 -0.72
C PHE A 7 18.38 -40.46 0.45
N HIS A 8 19.25 -40.52 1.46
CA HIS A 8 19.22 -39.58 2.59
C HIS A 8 19.59 -38.16 2.18
N TYR A 9 20.59 -37.98 1.30
CA TYR A 9 20.92 -36.64 0.78
C TYR A 9 19.81 -36.06 -0.10
N MET A 10 19.12 -36.90 -0.88
CA MET A 10 17.97 -36.46 -1.68
C MET A 10 16.81 -36.03 -0.78
N ILE A 11 16.49 -36.81 0.26
CA ILE A 11 15.49 -36.43 1.27
C ILE A 11 15.87 -35.14 1.98
N LEU A 12 17.15 -34.98 2.35
CA LEU A 12 17.66 -33.76 2.99
C LEU A 12 17.53 -32.53 2.08
N ILE A 13 17.88 -32.66 0.78
CA ILE A 13 17.75 -31.59 -0.22
C ILE A 13 16.27 -31.23 -0.45
N VAL A 14 15.38 -32.23 -0.49
CA VAL A 14 13.94 -32.01 -0.60
C VAL A 14 13.41 -31.29 0.65
N LEU A 15 13.81 -31.70 1.86
CA LEU A 15 13.46 -31.05 3.12
C LEU A 15 13.97 -29.61 3.23
N LEU A 16 15.20 -29.33 2.76
CA LEU A 16 15.73 -27.96 2.70
C LEU A 16 15.02 -27.11 1.63
N GLY A 17 14.51 -27.72 0.55
CA GLY A 17 13.74 -27.04 -0.49
C GLY A 17 12.34 -26.62 -0.06
N PHE A 18 11.80 -27.19 1.02
CA PHE A 18 10.52 -26.82 1.61
C PHE A 18 10.61 -25.69 2.65
N TYR A 19 11.69 -24.90 2.67
CA TYR A 19 11.76 -23.66 3.43
C TYR A 19 10.82 -22.60 2.82
N GLN A 20 9.51 -22.80 2.99
CA GLN A 20 8.51 -21.81 2.63
C GLN A 20 8.64 -20.64 3.62
N LYS A 21 8.94 -19.44 3.12
CA LYS A 21 8.65 -18.21 3.88
C LYS A 21 7.15 -18.24 4.15
N GLY A 22 6.74 -18.28 5.43
CA GLY A 22 5.33 -18.31 5.79
C GLY A 22 4.61 -17.09 5.22
N TYR A 23 3.70 -17.30 4.26
CA TYR A 23 2.74 -16.30 3.77
C TYR A 23 1.52 -16.19 4.67
N ALA A 24 1.76 -16.07 5.97
CA ALA A 24 0.68 -16.00 6.93
C ALA A 24 0.60 -14.57 7.45
N HIS A 25 -0.42 -13.86 6.95
CA HIS A 25 -0.92 -12.60 7.46
C HIS A 25 0.00 -11.40 7.19
N THR A 26 -0.31 -10.63 6.15
CA THR A 26 0.23 -9.29 5.95
C THR A 26 -0.98 -8.39 5.82
N ILE A 27 -0.95 -7.20 6.42
CA ILE A 27 -1.95 -6.18 6.15
C ILE A 27 -1.37 -5.19 5.14
N LYS A 28 -2.22 -4.51 4.41
CA LYS A 28 -1.85 -3.38 3.58
C LYS A 28 -2.76 -2.20 3.92
N ILE A 29 -2.24 -1.00 3.70
CA ILE A 29 -2.98 0.24 3.83
C ILE A 29 -2.93 0.97 2.49
N PHE A 30 -4.10 1.39 2.03
CA PHE A 30 -4.23 2.29 0.90
C PHE A 30 -4.66 3.64 1.43
N ALA A 31 -4.03 4.69 0.91
CA ALA A 31 -4.39 6.07 1.21
C ALA A 31 -4.26 6.92 -0.05
N MET A 32 -5.09 7.94 -0.16
CA MET A 32 -5.05 8.94 -1.21
C MET A 32 -5.43 10.30 -0.62
N ALA A 33 -4.81 11.35 -1.15
CA ALA A 33 -5.18 12.71 -0.84
C ALA A 33 -6.37 13.16 -1.72
N GLU A 34 -7.32 13.85 -1.11
CA GLU A 34 -8.42 14.56 -1.75
C GLU A 34 -8.46 15.97 -1.14
N GLY A 35 -7.79 16.92 -1.80
CA GLY A 35 -7.64 18.28 -1.29
C GLY A 35 -6.93 18.32 0.07
N ASP A 36 -7.67 18.62 1.13
CA ASP A 36 -7.19 18.73 2.52
C ASP A 36 -7.54 17.51 3.39
N LYS A 37 -7.98 16.42 2.77
CA LYS A 37 -8.25 15.15 3.43
C LYS A 37 -7.40 14.02 2.87
N ILE A 38 -7.06 13.07 3.73
CA ILE A 38 -6.52 11.77 3.35
C ILE A 38 -7.61 10.74 3.61
N ASN A 39 -8.03 10.04 2.56
CA ASN A 39 -9.00 8.97 2.61
C ASN A 39 -8.33 7.64 2.28
N GLY A 40 -8.81 6.55 2.85
CA GLY A 40 -8.18 5.26 2.62
C GLY A 40 -8.90 4.09 3.28
N TYR A 41 -8.24 2.94 3.26
CA TYR A 41 -8.70 1.73 3.92
C TYR A 41 -7.54 0.79 4.25
N VAL A 42 -7.79 -0.13 5.17
CA VAL A 42 -6.85 -1.21 5.52
C VAL A 42 -7.44 -2.53 5.07
N TYR A 43 -6.62 -3.43 4.53
CA TYR A 43 -7.08 -4.67 3.89
C TYR A 43 -6.04 -5.78 3.98
N PHE A 44 -6.51 -7.02 3.76
CA PHE A 44 -5.64 -8.18 3.61
C PHE A 44 -5.34 -8.45 2.12
N PRO A 45 -4.10 -8.84 1.76
CA PRO A 45 -3.79 -9.37 0.43
C PRO A 45 -4.71 -10.54 0.10
N GLY A 46 -5.34 -10.52 -1.08
CA GLY A 46 -6.37 -11.49 -1.47
C GLY A 46 -7.80 -11.04 -1.18
N GLY A 47 -8.00 -9.93 -0.47
CA GLY A 47 -9.30 -9.30 -0.24
C GLY A 47 -9.69 -9.22 1.24
N GLY A 48 -10.80 -8.54 1.52
CA GLY A 48 -11.28 -8.31 2.88
C GLY A 48 -10.70 -7.03 3.51
N ARG A 49 -11.51 -6.37 4.33
CA ARG A 49 -11.20 -5.09 4.97
C ARG A 49 -10.89 -5.30 6.45
N VAL A 50 -9.91 -4.57 6.97
CA VAL A 50 -9.55 -4.60 8.40
C VAL A 50 -10.33 -3.51 9.11
N GLN A 51 -11.32 -3.93 9.89
CA GLN A 51 -12.16 -3.05 10.69
C GLN A 51 -11.44 -2.70 11.99
N GLN A 52 -11.74 -1.51 12.54
CA GLN A 52 -11.24 -1.08 13.85
C GLN A 52 -9.70 -1.10 13.99
N ALA A 53 -8.97 -0.99 12.88
CA ALA A 53 -7.51 -0.96 12.86
C ALA A 53 -7.01 0.43 13.27
N GLN A 54 -6.07 0.51 14.20
CA GLN A 54 -5.46 1.78 14.60
C GLN A 54 -4.37 2.19 13.61
N ILE A 55 -4.51 3.40 13.06
CA ILE A 55 -3.57 4.03 12.15
C ILE A 55 -2.92 5.19 12.90
N ASN A 56 -1.59 5.18 12.99
CA ASN A 56 -0.82 6.30 13.47
C ASN A 56 -0.44 7.18 12.27
N ILE A 57 -0.66 8.48 12.38
CA ILE A 57 -0.36 9.47 11.35
C ILE A 57 0.71 10.38 11.89
N GLN A 58 1.85 10.44 11.18
CA GLN A 58 2.97 11.28 11.53
C GLN A 58 3.22 12.28 10.41
N SER A 59 3.28 13.57 10.75
CA SER A 59 3.82 14.57 9.84
C SER A 59 5.35 14.45 9.79
N LEU A 60 5.97 14.55 8.62
CA LEU A 60 7.44 14.49 8.52
C LEU A 60 8.10 15.85 8.75
N ALA A 61 7.40 16.96 8.49
CA ALA A 61 7.92 18.30 8.79
C ALA A 61 7.64 18.76 10.23
N GLN A 62 6.68 18.15 10.91
CA GLN A 62 6.31 18.47 12.28
C GLN A 62 6.32 17.23 13.14
N ALA A 63 6.75 17.33 14.39
CA ALA A 63 6.64 16.24 15.35
C ALA A 63 5.19 16.01 15.83
N SER A 64 4.20 16.10 14.94
CA SER A 64 2.80 15.82 15.24
C SER A 64 2.49 14.34 15.00
N PHE A 65 1.82 13.75 15.98
CA PHE A 65 1.36 12.36 15.94
C PHE A 65 -0.13 12.32 16.23
N ASP A 66 -0.89 11.84 15.27
CA ASP A 66 -2.33 11.64 15.38
C ASP A 66 -2.66 10.15 15.28
N LYS A 67 -3.81 9.77 15.83
CA LYS A 67 -4.31 8.40 15.75
C LYS A 67 -5.74 8.41 15.25
N ILE A 68 -6.02 7.56 14.28
CA ILE A 68 -7.36 7.29 13.79
C ILE A 68 -7.61 5.78 13.77
N THR A 69 -8.87 5.40 13.66
CA THR A 69 -9.28 4.00 13.62
C THR A 69 -10.16 3.78 12.41
N THR A 70 -9.97 2.67 11.69
CA THR A 70 -10.85 2.33 10.57
C THR A 70 -12.26 2.00 11.06
N ASP A 71 -13.25 2.32 10.23
CA ASP A 71 -14.65 2.04 10.50
C ASP A 71 -15.02 0.56 10.27
N LEU A 72 -16.33 0.26 10.29
CA LEU A 72 -16.87 -1.08 10.05
C LEU A 72 -16.76 -1.52 8.58
N GLN A 73 -16.44 -0.62 7.67
CA GLN A 73 -16.11 -0.91 6.28
C GLN A 73 -14.60 -1.03 6.07
N GLY A 74 -13.81 -0.84 7.14
CA GLY A 74 -12.35 -0.79 7.14
C GLY A 74 -11.79 0.46 6.45
N GLU A 75 -12.61 1.48 6.25
CA GLU A 75 -12.24 2.77 5.67
C GLU A 75 -11.83 3.76 6.75
N PHE A 76 -11.11 4.81 6.35
CA PHE A 76 -10.76 5.92 7.22
C PHE A 76 -10.73 7.24 6.45
N SER A 77 -10.88 8.35 7.18
CA SER A 77 -10.71 9.71 6.68
C SER A 77 -9.99 10.57 7.72
N TYR A 78 -9.03 11.37 7.26
CA TYR A 78 -8.22 12.24 8.11
C TYR A 78 -8.07 13.63 7.51
N GLN A 79 -8.35 14.66 8.30
CA GLN A 79 -8.19 16.05 7.88
C GLN A 79 -6.76 16.51 8.15
N VAL A 80 -6.01 16.86 7.09
CA VAL A 80 -4.66 17.41 7.25
C VAL A 80 -4.71 18.91 7.55
N ARG A 81 -3.70 19.38 8.28
CA ARG A 81 -3.59 20.81 8.67
C ARG A 81 -2.53 21.56 7.88
N TYR A 82 -1.56 20.84 7.32
CA TYR A 82 -0.37 21.40 6.69
C TYR A 82 -0.02 20.62 5.43
N ARG A 83 0.51 21.31 4.42
CA ARG A 83 1.02 20.72 3.18
C ARG A 83 2.43 20.19 3.43
N THR A 84 2.52 18.91 3.80
CA THR A 84 3.76 18.21 4.13
C THR A 84 3.58 16.71 3.87
N ASP A 85 4.67 15.95 3.90
CA ASP A 85 4.61 14.51 3.82
C ASP A 85 3.99 13.94 5.12
N TYR A 86 3.08 12.98 4.95
CA TYR A 86 2.49 12.22 6.06
C TYR A 86 2.82 10.74 5.92
N LEU A 87 3.35 10.15 6.99
CA LEU A 87 3.52 8.71 7.14
C LEU A 87 2.32 8.14 7.89
N LEU A 88 1.55 7.28 7.22
CA LEU A 88 0.47 6.52 7.82
C LEU A 88 1.01 5.12 8.14
N ALA A 89 0.97 4.75 9.42
CA ALA A 89 1.43 3.45 9.89
C ALA A 89 0.30 2.73 10.65
N VAL A 90 -0.20 1.63 10.08
CA VAL A 90 -1.14 0.75 10.77
C VAL A 90 -0.37 -0.35 11.49
N LYS A 91 -0.77 -0.61 12.74
CA LYS A 91 -0.28 -1.75 13.51
C LYS A 91 -1.46 -2.46 14.17
N THR A 92 -1.53 -3.77 13.99
CA THR A 92 -2.54 -4.62 14.64
C THR A 92 -1.93 -5.35 15.84
N ASP A 93 -2.77 -5.81 16.77
CA ASP A 93 -2.33 -6.42 18.04
C ASP A 93 -1.56 -7.73 17.85
N ASP A 94 -1.81 -8.43 16.75
CA ASP A 94 -1.12 -9.65 16.32
C ASP A 94 0.25 -9.38 15.65
N GLY A 95 0.71 -8.14 15.63
CA GLY A 95 2.05 -7.76 15.22
C GLY A 95 2.20 -7.39 13.74
N HIS A 96 1.12 -7.35 12.96
CA HIS A 96 1.20 -6.87 11.58
C HIS A 96 1.41 -5.37 11.53
N ARG A 97 2.14 -4.93 10.49
CA ARG A 97 2.43 -3.53 10.23
C ARG A 97 2.38 -3.26 8.73
N ALA A 98 1.77 -2.15 8.35
CA ALA A 98 1.88 -1.60 7.02
C ALA A 98 2.02 -0.09 7.09
N GLU A 99 2.69 0.47 6.08
CA GLU A 99 3.00 1.88 5.99
C GLU A 99 2.68 2.43 4.61
N TYR A 100 2.26 3.69 4.57
CA TYR A 100 2.02 4.41 3.33
C TYR A 100 2.36 5.88 3.54
N THR A 101 3.02 6.48 2.54
CA THR A 101 3.39 7.90 2.58
C THR A 101 2.51 8.67 1.60
N ILE A 102 1.83 9.70 2.09
CA ILE A 102 1.20 10.73 1.27
C ILE A 102 2.20 11.86 1.11
N LYS A 103 2.49 12.22 -0.14
CA LYS A 103 3.42 13.30 -0.46
C LYS A 103 2.77 14.67 -0.36
N ALA A 104 3.56 15.68 0.02
CA ALA A 104 3.08 17.06 0.13
C ALA A 104 2.45 17.58 -1.18
N GLU A 105 2.95 17.11 -2.33
CA GLU A 105 2.45 17.48 -3.66
C GLU A 105 1.06 16.91 -3.96
N GLU A 106 0.66 15.81 -3.31
CA GLU A 106 -0.67 15.21 -3.45
C GLU A 106 -1.76 15.98 -2.69
N LEU A 107 -1.35 16.84 -1.75
CA LEU A 107 -2.25 17.65 -0.92
C LEU A 107 -2.52 19.02 -1.54
N SER A 108 -3.68 19.59 -1.20
CA SER A 108 -4.13 20.89 -1.69
C SER A 108 -3.08 21.99 -1.53
N GLU A 109 -2.97 22.83 -2.55
CA GLU A 109 -2.04 23.97 -2.56
C GLU A 109 -2.39 25.06 -1.55
N ASN A 110 -3.66 25.10 -1.11
CA ASN A 110 -4.16 26.09 -0.16
C ASN A 110 -3.77 25.77 1.29
N LEU A 111 -3.18 24.60 1.55
CA LEU A 111 -2.73 24.23 2.87
C LEU A 111 -1.42 24.97 3.23
N PRO A 112 -1.28 25.43 4.48
CA PRO A 112 -0.06 26.09 4.92
C PRO A 112 1.13 25.12 4.86
N THR A 113 2.26 25.59 4.32
CA THR A 113 3.53 24.84 4.34
C THR A 113 4.30 25.17 5.61
N VAL A 114 5.08 24.20 6.08
CA VAL A 114 5.98 24.41 7.23
C VAL A 114 7.40 24.28 6.73
N GLN A 115 8.08 25.42 6.59
CA GLN A 115 9.52 25.47 6.32
C GLN A 115 10.23 25.94 7.59
N ASN A 116 11.22 25.17 8.06
CA ASN A 116 12.04 25.48 9.24
C ASN A 116 11.26 25.90 10.51
N GLY A 117 10.20 25.15 10.86
CA GLY A 117 9.46 25.36 12.11
C GLY A 117 8.68 26.68 12.19
N LYS A 118 8.58 27.43 11.09
CA LYS A 118 7.83 28.66 10.99
C LYS A 118 6.67 28.46 10.02
N LEU A 119 5.47 28.86 10.45
CA LEU A 119 4.28 28.87 9.61
C LEU A 119 4.48 29.92 8.52
N GLU A 120 4.76 29.51 7.30
CA GLU A 120 4.69 30.38 6.14
C GLU A 120 3.37 30.11 5.42
N LYS A 121 2.40 31.02 5.59
CA LYS A 121 1.46 31.27 4.50
C LYS A 121 2.30 31.72 3.32
N SER A 122 2.07 31.17 2.12
CA SER A 122 2.69 31.69 0.91
C SER A 122 2.54 33.20 0.91
N ASN A 123 3.65 33.93 0.95
CA ASN A 123 3.65 35.39 0.96
C ASN A 123 2.87 35.92 -0.24
N GLU A 124 1.65 36.39 0.02
CA GLU A 124 1.17 37.60 -0.63
C GLU A 124 2.10 38.74 -0.19
N LEU A 125 2.88 39.30 -1.12
CA LEU A 125 3.45 40.64 -0.95
C LEU A 125 2.30 41.66 -1.06
N TYR A 126 1.90 42.26 0.06
CA TYR A 126 0.88 43.32 0.17
C TYR A 126 1.46 44.74 -0.12
N PRO A 127 0.69 45.85 -0.18
CA PRO A 127 -0.77 46.04 -0.36
C PRO A 127 -1.15 47.12 -1.40
N VAL A 128 -2.31 47.02 -2.06
CA VAL A 128 -3.11 48.23 -2.40
C VAL A 128 -4.59 47.95 -2.16
N LYS A 129 -5.17 48.77 -1.29
CA LYS A 129 -6.59 48.86 -0.99
C LYS A 129 -7.35 49.37 -2.21
N SER A 130 -8.19 48.54 -2.83
CA SER A 130 -9.40 48.98 -3.55
C SER A 130 -10.26 47.80 -4.00
N MET A 131 -11.53 47.84 -3.55
CA MET A 131 -12.73 47.22 -4.12
C MET A 131 -12.80 45.69 -4.21
N GLU A 132 -13.61 45.18 -3.28
CA GLU A 132 -14.55 44.07 -3.44
C GLU A 132 -14.94 43.83 -4.91
N SER A 133 -14.25 42.88 -5.54
CA SER A 133 -14.77 42.17 -6.70
C SER A 133 -14.58 40.69 -6.39
N VAL A 134 -15.70 40.05 -6.06
CA VAL A 134 -15.78 38.60 -5.93
C VAL A 134 -15.41 38.03 -7.31
N ASN A 135 -14.19 37.51 -7.41
CA ASN A 135 -13.65 37.00 -8.66
C ASN A 135 -14.26 35.60 -8.91
N LEU A 136 -15.41 35.58 -9.58
CA LEU A 136 -16.17 34.36 -9.92
C LEU A 136 -15.35 33.36 -10.77
N ALA A 137 -14.28 33.81 -11.43
CA ALA A 137 -13.44 32.99 -12.31
C ALA A 137 -12.35 32.18 -11.58
N THR A 138 -11.92 32.62 -10.40
CA THR A 138 -10.95 31.86 -9.59
C THR A 138 -11.64 30.75 -8.79
N LEU A 139 -12.88 30.97 -8.33
CA LEU A 139 -13.70 29.92 -7.73
C LEU A 139 -13.94 28.77 -8.72
N SER A 140 -14.31 29.07 -9.97
CA SER A 140 -14.61 28.03 -10.96
C SER A 140 -13.41 27.17 -11.32
N THR A 141 -12.20 27.74 -11.37
CA THR A 141 -10.99 26.98 -11.71
C THR A 141 -10.58 26.06 -10.56
N THR A 142 -10.63 26.55 -9.31
CA THR A 142 -10.33 25.73 -8.12
C THR A 142 -11.41 24.67 -7.88
N GLU A 143 -12.68 24.99 -8.07
CA GLU A 143 -13.80 24.04 -8.00
C GLU A 143 -13.67 22.95 -9.07
N LEU A 144 -13.27 23.31 -10.29
CA LEU A 144 -13.05 22.36 -11.37
C LEU A 144 -11.88 21.42 -11.08
N THR A 145 -10.74 21.94 -10.58
CA THR A 145 -9.60 21.11 -10.18
C THR A 145 -9.98 20.13 -9.07
N ASN A 146 -10.67 20.61 -8.03
CA ASN A 146 -11.17 19.76 -6.94
C ASN A 146 -12.14 18.68 -7.45
N LEU A 147 -13.01 19.02 -8.40
CA LEU A 147 -13.94 18.06 -9.01
C LEU A 147 -13.21 17.02 -9.86
N ILE A 148 -12.19 17.43 -10.62
CA ILE A 148 -11.35 16.52 -11.42
C ILE A 148 -10.58 15.58 -10.49
N GLU A 149 -9.90 16.09 -9.47
CA GLU A 149 -9.17 15.28 -8.49
C GLU A 149 -10.08 14.27 -7.79
N LYS A 150 -11.27 14.71 -7.36
CA LYS A 150 -12.29 13.84 -6.77
C LYS A 150 -12.79 12.77 -7.76
N THR A 151 -12.97 13.13 -9.02
CA THR A 151 -13.44 12.18 -10.04
C THR A 151 -12.36 11.16 -10.38
N VAL A 152 -11.11 11.60 -10.54
CA VAL A 152 -9.96 10.74 -10.85
C VAL A 152 -9.68 9.79 -9.69
N SER A 153 -9.67 10.27 -8.45
CA SER A 153 -9.47 9.44 -7.26
C SER A 153 -10.52 8.32 -7.15
N GLN A 154 -11.79 8.64 -7.41
CA GLN A 154 -12.88 7.65 -7.44
C GLN A 154 -12.66 6.56 -8.51
N GLN A 155 -12.07 6.90 -9.66
CA GLN A 155 -11.81 5.94 -10.74
C GLN A 155 -10.53 5.12 -10.52
N LEU A 156 -9.53 5.65 -9.83
CA LEU A 156 -8.27 4.94 -9.57
C LEU A 156 -8.42 3.84 -8.51
N ARG A 157 -9.33 4.03 -7.56
CA ARG A 157 -9.62 3.07 -6.47
C ARG A 157 -9.94 1.65 -7.00
N PRO A 158 -10.94 1.44 -7.88
CA PRO A 158 -11.26 0.11 -8.39
C PRO A 158 -10.13 -0.51 -9.22
N LEU A 159 -9.34 0.30 -9.95
CA LEU A 159 -8.23 -0.21 -10.75
C LEU A 159 -7.11 -0.78 -9.88
N ARG A 160 -6.76 -0.09 -8.79
CA ARG A 160 -5.80 -0.61 -7.80
C ARG A 160 -6.30 -1.89 -7.15
N GLU A 161 -7.57 -1.95 -6.77
CA GLU A 161 -8.16 -3.15 -6.18
C GLU A 161 -8.10 -4.35 -7.13
N GLN A 162 -8.34 -4.14 -8.42
CA GLN A 162 -8.20 -5.18 -9.43
C GLN A 162 -6.75 -5.66 -9.58
N LEU A 163 -5.78 -4.73 -9.66
CA LEU A 163 -4.36 -5.07 -9.79
C LEU A 163 -3.87 -5.98 -8.66
N GLU A 164 -4.27 -5.69 -7.43
CA GLU A 164 -3.85 -6.51 -6.29
C GLU A 164 -4.50 -7.89 -6.25
N GLN A 165 -5.75 -8.01 -6.71
CA GLN A 165 -6.39 -9.31 -6.88
C GLN A 165 -5.68 -10.15 -7.95
N TYR A 166 -5.25 -9.51 -9.04
CA TYR A 166 -4.47 -10.19 -10.08
C TYR A 166 -3.10 -10.65 -9.57
N GLU A 167 -2.36 -9.78 -8.87
CA GLU A 167 -1.04 -10.10 -8.31
C GLU A 167 -1.11 -11.32 -7.37
N ALA A 168 -2.13 -11.36 -6.49
CA ALA A 168 -2.34 -12.48 -5.58
C ALA A 168 -2.58 -13.81 -6.32
N LYS A 169 -3.39 -13.79 -7.39
CA LYS A 169 -3.67 -15.00 -8.20
C LYS A 169 -2.45 -15.48 -8.98
N VAL A 170 -1.69 -14.57 -9.59
CA VAL A 170 -0.48 -14.91 -10.36
C VAL A 170 0.54 -15.60 -9.47
N ARG A 171 0.77 -15.07 -8.26
CA ARG A 171 1.70 -15.66 -7.31
C ARG A 171 1.37 -17.10 -6.92
N LEU A 172 0.08 -17.41 -6.74
CA LEU A 172 -0.37 -18.79 -6.46
C LEU A 172 -0.08 -19.72 -7.64
N HIS A 173 -0.32 -19.25 -8.86
CA HIS A 173 -0.04 -20.02 -10.07
C HIS A 173 1.46 -20.28 -10.21
N ASP A 174 2.32 -19.27 -10.00
CA ASP A 174 3.77 -19.40 -10.11
C ASP A 174 4.35 -20.41 -9.12
N ILE A 175 3.83 -20.43 -7.88
CA ILE A 175 4.22 -21.42 -6.87
C ILE A 175 3.81 -22.82 -7.32
N LEU A 176 2.56 -23.02 -7.76
CA LEU A 176 2.07 -24.32 -8.25
C LEU A 176 2.86 -24.79 -9.49
N GLY A 177 3.14 -23.88 -10.41
CA GLY A 177 3.91 -24.15 -11.62
C GLY A 177 5.36 -24.55 -11.31
N GLY A 178 6.02 -23.83 -10.39
CA GLY A 178 7.35 -24.16 -9.92
C GLY A 178 7.42 -25.54 -9.25
N VAL A 179 6.45 -25.84 -8.38
CA VAL A 179 6.34 -27.17 -7.74
C VAL A 179 6.12 -28.26 -8.79
N GLY A 180 5.18 -28.05 -9.72
CA GLY A 180 4.91 -28.99 -10.81
C GLY A 180 6.11 -29.25 -11.71
N TYR A 181 6.90 -28.22 -12.01
CA TYR A 181 8.14 -28.34 -12.80
C TYR A 181 9.18 -29.21 -12.10
N ILE A 182 9.41 -29.00 -10.80
CA ILE A 182 10.38 -29.79 -10.01
C ILE A 182 9.97 -31.26 -10.00
N PHE A 183 8.71 -31.57 -9.69
CA PHE A 183 8.21 -32.94 -9.68
C PHE A 183 8.22 -33.56 -11.09
N GLY A 184 7.90 -32.80 -12.13
CA GLY A 184 7.93 -33.25 -13.52
C GLY A 184 9.33 -33.65 -13.98
N VAL A 185 10.33 -32.80 -13.74
CA VAL A 185 11.72 -33.10 -14.10
C VAL A 185 12.26 -34.28 -13.28
N MET A 186 11.99 -34.34 -11.97
CA MET A 186 12.37 -35.49 -11.14
C MET A 186 11.74 -36.80 -11.63
N GLY A 187 10.44 -36.77 -11.95
CA GLY A 187 9.72 -37.95 -12.45
C GLY A 187 10.31 -38.45 -13.78
N LEU A 188 10.64 -37.53 -14.68
CA LEU A 188 11.28 -37.85 -15.95
C LEU A 188 12.67 -38.49 -15.76
N LEU A 189 13.50 -37.92 -14.89
CA LEU A 189 14.83 -38.45 -14.57
C LEU A 189 14.75 -39.85 -13.95
N PHE A 190 13.77 -40.08 -13.07
CA PHE A 190 13.57 -41.38 -12.42
C PHE A 190 13.09 -42.44 -13.42
N TYR A 191 12.15 -42.09 -14.30
CA TYR A 191 11.65 -42.97 -15.36
C TYR A 191 12.78 -43.46 -16.28
N PHE A 192 13.64 -42.56 -16.75
CA PHE A 192 14.79 -42.94 -17.57
C PHE A 192 15.91 -43.64 -16.79
N GLY A 193 16.11 -43.29 -15.52
CA GLY A 193 17.09 -43.94 -14.63
C GLY A 193 16.76 -45.40 -14.32
N MET A 194 15.47 -45.75 -14.20
CA MET A 194 15.02 -47.13 -14.01
C MET A 194 15.19 -47.98 -15.27
N LYS A 195 14.94 -47.41 -16.45
CA LYS A 195 15.09 -48.12 -17.73
C LYS A 195 16.54 -48.54 -18.04
N LYS A 196 17.52 -47.89 -17.40
CA LYS A 196 18.96 -48.21 -17.57
C LYS A 196 19.47 -49.28 -16.59
N ARG A 197 18.63 -49.76 -15.67
CA ARG A 197 18.93 -50.83 -14.69
C ARG A 197 18.13 -52.12 -14.94
N SER A 198 17.30 -52.16 -15.97
CA SER A 198 16.72 -53.39 -16.55
C SER A 198 17.43 -53.72 -17.85
#